data_AF-A0A2N2I136-F1
#
_entry.id   AF-A0A2N2I136-F1
#
_cell.length_a   1.000
_cell.length_b   1.000
_cell.length_c   1.000
_cell.angle_alpha   90.00
_cell.angle_beta   90.00
_cell.angle_gamma   90.00
#
_symmetry.space_group_name_H-M   'P 1'
#
loop_
_entity.id
_entity.type
_entity.pdbx_description
1 polymer ?
#
loop_
_entity_poly.entity_id
_entity_poly.type
_entity_poly.pdbx_seq_one_letter_code
_entity_poly.pdbx_strand_id
1 'polypeptide(L)'
;MIDVKTKQLIECVVNVFETGTPEGKYDALVVYPDGKNGSRQITYGRSQTTEQGNLKKLLSLYVQNGGIFRQNLSPYIEKTGNKPLANDSAFKSLLIQAAREDAIMRETQDQFFDAAYYNPASLFFDQNQFTLPLSMLVIYDSYIHSGRIPRLLRKRFGEYPPASGGDEKKWVTSYVDIRHQWLKYHTNLLLRTTIYRTQCFKEQIAADNWLLDKLPIMAHGIEVFW
;
A
#
# COMPACT_ATOMS: atom_id res chain seq x y z
N MET A 1 -0.36 -16.85 -11.99
CA MET A 1 0.21 -16.64 -10.64
C MET A 1 1.45 -15.79 -10.81
N ILE A 2 1.53 -14.67 -10.10
CA ILE A 2 2.70 -13.78 -10.12
C ILE A 2 3.83 -14.46 -9.36
N ASP A 3 5.01 -14.55 -9.98
CA ASP A 3 6.18 -15.15 -9.31
C ASP A 3 6.74 -14.24 -8.20
N VAL A 4 7.62 -14.82 -7.38
CA VAL A 4 8.18 -14.13 -6.20
C VAL A 4 8.96 -12.87 -6.58
N LYS A 5 9.74 -12.91 -7.67
CA LYS A 5 10.56 -11.77 -8.09
C LYS A 5 9.69 -10.62 -8.58
N THR A 6 8.69 -10.94 -9.39
CA THR A 6 7.72 -9.97 -9.90
C THR A 6 6.89 -9.38 -8.76
N LYS A 7 6.50 -10.19 -7.76
CA LYS A 7 5.85 -9.68 -6.55
C LYS A 7 6.73 -8.64 -5.85
N GLN A 8 8.01 -8.94 -5.67
CA GLN A 8 8.95 -8.03 -5.01
C GLN A 8 9.18 -6.74 -5.81
N LEU A 9 9.31 -6.81 -7.13
CA LEU A 9 9.34 -5.63 -8.00
C LEU A 9 8.09 -4.76 -7.84
N ILE A 10 6.90 -5.37 -7.89
CA ILE A 10 5.61 -4.69 -7.71
C ILE A 10 5.55 -3.99 -6.34
N GLU A 11 5.98 -4.68 -5.29
CA GLU A 11 6.05 -4.11 -3.94
C GLU A 11 7.01 -2.93 -3.86
N CYS A 12 8.18 -3.00 -4.51
CA CYS A 12 9.12 -1.89 -4.54
C CYS A 12 8.54 -0.65 -5.23
N VAL A 13 7.83 -0.85 -6.35
CA VAL A 13 7.13 0.26 -7.03
C VAL A 13 6.07 0.89 -6.11
N VAL A 14 5.27 0.06 -5.42
CA VAL A 14 4.27 0.54 -4.45
C VAL A 14 4.91 1.24 -3.26
N ASN A 15 6.01 0.71 -2.71
CA ASN A 15 6.75 1.34 -1.61
C ASN A 15 7.25 2.73 -2.00
N VAL A 16 7.75 2.90 -3.22
CA VAL A 16 8.14 4.22 -3.72
C VAL A 16 6.95 5.18 -3.72
N PHE A 17 5.75 4.73 -4.07
CA PHE A 17 4.56 5.57 -4.00
C PHE A 17 4.17 5.96 -2.56
N GLU A 18 4.39 5.09 -1.58
CA GLU A 18 4.05 5.36 -0.17
C GLU A 18 5.11 6.19 0.56
N THR A 19 6.39 5.85 0.39
CA THR A 19 7.49 6.37 1.24
C THR A 19 8.65 6.97 0.46
N GLY A 20 8.60 6.94 -0.87
CA GLY A 20 9.64 7.45 -1.76
C GLY A 20 10.90 6.58 -1.85
N THR A 21 10.85 5.34 -1.35
CA THR A 21 11.99 4.40 -1.34
C THR A 21 11.54 2.99 -1.75
N PRO A 22 12.32 2.26 -2.58
CA PRO A 22 11.97 0.90 -2.99
C PRO A 22 11.84 -0.10 -1.82
N GLU A 23 12.62 0.08 -0.76
CA GLU A 23 12.63 -0.81 0.42
C GLU A 23 11.48 -0.52 1.39
N GLY A 24 10.76 0.59 1.19
CA GLY A 24 9.84 1.12 2.20
C GLY A 24 10.57 1.79 3.36
N LYS A 25 9.82 2.26 4.37
CA LYS A 25 10.37 2.85 5.61
C LYS A 25 9.67 2.28 6.84
N TYR A 26 10.18 1.18 7.36
CA TYR A 26 9.61 0.44 8.50
C TYR A 26 9.56 1.25 9.81
N ASP A 27 10.47 2.21 9.97
CA ASP A 27 10.58 3.07 11.14
C ASP A 27 9.95 4.46 10.93
N ALA A 28 9.33 4.70 9.77
CA ALA A 28 8.65 5.96 9.51
C ALA A 28 7.55 6.17 10.55
N LEU A 29 7.58 7.33 11.21
CA LEU A 29 6.59 7.72 12.18
C LEU A 29 6.30 9.20 12.04
N VAL A 30 5.06 9.53 11.75
CA VAL A 30 4.56 10.90 11.63
C VAL A 30 3.29 11.06 12.46
N VAL A 31 2.93 12.30 12.78
CA VAL A 31 1.72 12.62 13.53
C VAL A 31 0.90 13.63 12.73
N TYR A 32 -0.31 13.24 12.36
CA TYR A 32 -1.23 14.08 11.59
C TYR A 32 -2.53 14.35 12.36
N PRO A 33 -3.21 15.48 12.11
CA PRO A 33 -4.52 15.80 12.68
C PRO A 33 -5.67 15.17 11.87
N ASP A 34 -5.55 13.89 11.53
CA ASP A 34 -6.47 13.14 10.67
C ASP A 34 -7.19 11.99 11.41
N GLY A 35 -7.07 11.94 12.73
CA GLY A 35 -7.80 11.02 13.59
C GLY A 35 -9.28 11.36 13.71
N LYS A 36 -10.04 10.55 14.46
CA LYS A 36 -11.47 10.79 14.70
C LYS A 36 -11.69 12.23 15.20
N ASN A 37 -12.65 12.93 14.59
CA ASN A 37 -12.97 14.33 14.89
C ASN A 37 -11.79 15.31 14.74
N GLY A 38 -10.82 15.02 13.85
CA GLY A 38 -9.64 15.87 13.64
C GLY A 38 -8.60 15.77 14.76
N SER A 39 -8.68 14.74 15.60
CA SER A 39 -7.67 14.49 16.63
C SER A 39 -6.32 14.14 16.01
N ARG A 40 -5.23 14.45 16.73
CA ARG A 40 -3.90 14.02 16.34
C ARG A 40 -3.75 12.52 16.55
N GLN A 41 -3.18 11.82 15.59
CA GLN A 41 -2.85 10.40 15.68
C GLN A 41 -1.49 10.09 15.07
N ILE A 42 -0.88 8.99 15.52
CA ILE A 42 0.34 8.44 14.91
C ILE A 42 -0.01 7.72 13.60
N THR A 43 0.82 7.92 12.58
CA THR A 43 0.90 7.10 11.37
C THR A 43 2.29 6.47 11.33
N TYR A 44 2.36 5.15 11.21
CA TYR A 44 3.58 4.38 11.46
C TYR A 44 3.83 3.28 10.43
N GLY A 45 5.11 3.06 10.14
CA GLY A 45 5.62 1.90 9.44
C GLY A 45 5.62 2.00 7.91
N ARG A 46 6.11 0.94 7.26
CA ARG A 46 6.23 0.81 5.80
C ARG A 46 4.89 1.06 5.09
N SER A 47 3.80 0.62 5.72
CA SER A 47 2.43 0.71 5.18
C SER A 47 1.61 1.86 5.77
N GLN A 48 2.24 2.74 6.54
CA GLN A 48 1.61 3.93 7.14
C GLN A 48 0.30 3.62 7.90
N THR A 49 0.32 2.62 8.78
CA THR A 49 -0.84 2.28 9.61
C THR A 49 -1.10 3.32 10.69
N THR A 50 -2.36 3.66 10.94
CA THR A 50 -2.75 4.72 11.88
C THR A 50 -3.07 4.18 13.28
N GLU A 51 -2.81 4.99 14.31
CA GLU A 51 -3.04 4.69 15.73
C GLU A 51 -4.49 4.28 16.00
N GLN A 52 -5.45 5.04 15.45
CA GLN A 52 -6.88 4.78 15.64
C GLN A 52 -7.44 3.79 14.61
N GLY A 53 -6.58 3.28 13.72
CA GLY A 53 -6.88 2.28 12.70
C GLY A 53 -6.30 0.92 13.06
N ASN A 54 -5.32 0.47 12.28
CA ASN A 54 -4.80 -0.90 12.39
C ASN A 54 -3.53 -1.03 13.26
N LEU A 55 -2.99 0.05 13.83
CA LEU A 55 -1.76 -0.02 14.65
C LEU A 55 -1.92 -1.01 15.82
N LYS A 56 -3.10 -1.07 16.45
CA LYS A 56 -3.38 -2.06 17.52
C LYS A 56 -3.17 -3.49 17.01
N LYS A 57 -3.68 -3.82 15.83
CA LYS A 57 -3.56 -5.17 15.24
C LYS A 57 -2.11 -5.51 14.90
N LEU A 58 -1.36 -4.55 14.34
CA LEU A 58 0.07 -4.72 14.06
C LEU A 58 0.84 -5.02 15.35
N LEU A 59 0.57 -4.28 16.43
CA LEU A 59 1.23 -4.51 17.73
C LEU A 59 0.84 -5.85 18.35
N SER A 60 -0.44 -6.24 18.28
CA SER A 60 -0.88 -7.57 18.71
C SER A 60 -0.14 -8.68 17.96
N LEU A 61 -0.01 -8.56 16.64
CA LEU A 61 0.71 -9.53 15.81
C LEU A 61 2.20 -9.57 16.16
N TYR A 62 2.83 -8.41 16.36
CA TYR A 62 4.25 -8.34 16.73
C TYR A 62 4.54 -9.00 18.09
N VAL A 63 3.67 -8.80 19.07
CA VAL A 63 3.77 -9.46 20.37
C VAL A 63 3.57 -10.97 20.23
N GLN A 64 2.61 -11.42 19.43
CA GLN A 64 2.40 -12.85 19.14
C GLN A 64 3.58 -13.50 18.43
N ASN A 65 4.19 -12.80 17.47
CA ASN A 65 5.38 -13.24 16.74
C ASN A 65 6.65 -13.25 17.61
N GLY A 66 6.56 -12.85 18.88
CA GLY A 66 7.65 -13.00 19.83
C GLY A 66 8.75 -11.95 19.71
N GLY A 67 8.43 -10.75 19.21
CA GLY A 67 9.40 -9.67 19.04
C GLY A 67 10.17 -9.29 20.30
N ILE A 68 11.39 -8.79 20.13
CA ILE A 68 12.33 -8.40 21.19
C ILE A 68 11.69 -7.36 22.13
N PHE A 69 10.98 -6.37 21.57
CA PHE A 69 10.33 -5.29 22.32
C PHE A 69 8.91 -5.65 22.77
N ARG A 70 8.47 -6.92 22.65
CA ARG A 70 7.09 -7.33 22.94
C ARG A 70 6.63 -6.95 24.35
N GLN A 71 7.51 -7.08 25.35
CA GLN A 71 7.16 -6.76 26.74
C GLN A 71 6.96 -5.25 26.94
N ASN A 72 7.76 -4.42 26.25
CA ASN A 72 7.65 -2.96 26.31
C ASN A 72 6.43 -2.43 25.54
N LEU A 73 6.07 -3.06 24.41
CA LEU A 73 4.93 -2.66 23.58
C LEU A 73 3.59 -3.23 24.05
N SER A 74 3.57 -4.36 24.77
CA SER A 74 2.34 -5.00 25.27
C SER A 74 1.42 -4.06 26.07
N PRO A 75 1.91 -3.21 27.00
CA PRO A 75 1.07 -2.27 27.75
C PRO A 75 0.38 -1.20 26.90
N TYR A 76 0.84 -0.99 25.66
CA TYR A 76 0.26 -0.02 24.74
C TYR A 76 -0.87 -0.59 23.89
N ILE A 77 -0.94 -1.92 23.70
CA ILE A 77 -1.93 -2.56 22.82
C ILE A 77 -3.37 -2.13 23.13
N GLU A 78 -3.77 -2.18 24.41
CA GLU A 78 -5.13 -1.79 24.81
C GLU A 78 -5.36 -0.27 24.83
N LYS A 79 -4.28 0.52 24.83
CA LYS A 79 -4.35 1.99 24.75
C LYS A 79 -4.47 2.46 23.30
N THR A 80 -3.82 1.79 22.35
CA THR A 80 -3.79 2.16 20.94
C THR A 80 -5.21 2.21 20.35
N GLY A 81 -5.61 3.40 19.89
CA GLY A 81 -6.94 3.68 19.34
C GLY A 81 -8.03 3.98 20.38
N ASN A 82 -7.74 3.79 21.67
CA ASN A 82 -8.65 4.07 22.78
C ASN A 82 -8.24 5.31 23.59
N LYS A 83 -6.94 5.60 23.66
CA LYS A 83 -6.36 6.79 24.30
C LYS A 83 -5.44 7.48 23.29
N PRO A 84 -5.40 8.82 23.25
CA PRO A 84 -4.47 9.54 22.40
C PRO A 84 -3.02 9.24 22.79
N LEU A 85 -2.22 8.66 21.90
CA LEU A 85 -0.80 8.37 22.10
C LEU A 85 0.12 9.27 21.27
N ALA A 86 -0.42 10.16 20.44
CA ALA A 86 0.34 11.09 19.59
C ALA A 86 1.43 11.92 20.32
N ASN A 87 1.22 12.22 21.61
CA ASN A 87 2.17 12.96 22.45
C ASN A 87 3.02 12.07 23.37
N ASP A 88 2.80 10.76 23.38
CA ASP A 88 3.58 9.82 24.17
C ASP A 88 4.94 9.58 23.49
N SER A 89 5.99 10.24 23.99
CA SER A 89 7.33 10.15 23.43
C SER A 89 7.93 8.76 23.61
N ALA A 90 7.67 8.09 24.74
CA ALA A 90 8.19 6.76 25.02
C ALA A 90 7.61 5.73 24.03
N PHE A 91 6.30 5.79 23.78
CA PHE A 91 5.65 4.91 22.82
C PHE A 91 6.20 5.11 21.40
N LYS A 92 6.34 6.35 20.94
CA LYS A 92 6.89 6.65 19.61
C LYS A 92 8.32 6.15 19.46
N SER A 93 9.17 6.37 20.47
CA SER A 93 10.54 5.87 20.46
C SER A 93 10.59 4.35 20.41
N LEU A 94 9.74 3.64 21.17
CA LEU A 94 9.66 2.18 21.14
C LEU A 94 9.24 1.64 19.77
N LEU A 95 8.28 2.28 19.09
CA LEU A 95 7.88 1.90 17.73
C LEU A 95 9.04 2.03 16.73
N ILE A 96 9.74 3.16 16.76
CA ILE A 96 10.89 3.43 15.90
C ILE A 96 12.01 2.42 16.20
N GLN A 97 12.32 2.20 17.47
CA GLN A 97 13.37 1.29 17.90
C GLN A 97 13.08 -0.14 17.48
N ALA A 98 11.84 -0.63 17.70
CA ALA A 98 11.44 -1.96 17.28
C ALA A 98 11.61 -2.16 15.77
N ALA A 99 11.22 -1.19 14.94
CA ALA A 99 11.39 -1.31 13.49
C ALA A 99 12.86 -1.33 13.03
N ARG A 100 13.73 -0.59 13.73
CA ARG A 100 15.17 -0.51 13.40
C ARG A 100 15.94 -1.73 13.88
N GLU A 101 15.73 -2.14 15.12
CA GLU A 101 16.57 -3.09 15.82
C GLU A 101 16.04 -4.53 15.77
N ASP A 102 14.75 -4.72 15.50
CA ASP A 102 14.13 -6.04 15.51
C ASP A 102 13.62 -6.47 14.12
N ALA A 103 14.20 -7.53 13.58
CA ALA A 103 13.76 -8.13 12.32
C ALA A 103 12.31 -8.61 12.40
N ILE A 104 11.85 -9.09 13.56
CA ILE A 104 10.48 -9.56 13.75
C ILE A 104 9.48 -8.42 13.55
N MET A 105 9.83 -7.18 13.91
CA MET A 105 8.95 -6.03 13.66
C MET A 105 8.80 -5.76 12.16
N ARG A 106 9.89 -5.87 11.39
CA ARG A 106 9.84 -5.68 9.93
C ARG A 106 9.06 -6.78 9.24
N GLU A 107 9.35 -8.04 9.56
CA GLU A 107 8.60 -9.20 9.06
C GLU A 107 7.11 -9.13 9.44
N THR A 108 6.80 -8.65 10.64
CA THR A 108 5.42 -8.45 11.07
C THR A 108 4.72 -7.34 10.29
N GLN A 109 5.41 -6.25 9.98
CA GLN A 109 4.86 -5.21 9.10
C GLN A 109 4.59 -5.77 7.69
N ASP A 110 5.49 -6.59 7.15
CA ASP A 110 5.31 -7.24 5.85
C ASP A 110 4.11 -8.18 5.85
N GLN A 111 4.00 -9.06 6.86
CA GLN A 111 2.86 -9.96 7.03
C GLN A 111 1.53 -9.19 7.16
N PHE A 112 1.54 -8.11 7.92
CA PHE A 112 0.36 -7.26 8.08
C PHE A 112 -0.04 -6.60 6.75
N PHE A 113 0.94 -6.08 6.01
CA PHE A 113 0.72 -5.45 4.71
C PHE A 113 0.16 -6.44 3.69
N ASP A 114 0.74 -7.64 3.64
CA ASP A 114 0.27 -8.72 2.80
C ASP A 114 -1.18 -9.07 3.13
N ALA A 115 -1.50 -9.31 4.40
CA ALA A 115 -2.84 -9.68 4.83
C ALA A 115 -3.87 -8.57 4.58
N ALA A 116 -3.50 -7.31 4.80
CA ALA A 116 -4.42 -6.18 4.69
C ALA A 116 -4.65 -5.72 3.24
N TYR A 117 -3.66 -5.88 2.35
CA TYR A 117 -3.70 -5.27 1.02
C TYR A 117 -3.32 -6.22 -0.12
N TYR A 118 -2.19 -6.93 -0.04
CA TYR A 118 -1.73 -7.79 -1.14
C TYR A 118 -2.66 -8.98 -1.36
N ASN A 119 -3.01 -9.71 -0.30
CA ASN A 119 -3.86 -10.89 -0.37
C ASN A 119 -5.26 -10.55 -0.89
N PRO A 120 -5.93 -9.47 -0.43
CA PRO A 120 -7.18 -9.02 -1.04
C PRO A 120 -7.05 -8.61 -2.51
N ALA A 121 -5.92 -7.99 -2.90
CA ALA A 121 -5.65 -7.64 -4.30
C ALA A 121 -5.43 -8.88 -5.17
N SER A 122 -4.66 -9.86 -4.69
CA SER A 122 -4.41 -11.13 -5.35
C SER A 122 -5.71 -11.92 -5.51
N LEU A 123 -6.57 -11.93 -4.49
CA LEU A 123 -7.87 -12.58 -4.59
C LEU A 123 -8.73 -11.95 -5.69
N PHE A 124 -8.77 -10.62 -5.78
CA PHE A 124 -9.48 -9.93 -6.87
C PHE A 124 -8.86 -10.27 -8.24
N PHE A 125 -7.53 -10.26 -8.33
CA PHE A 125 -6.78 -10.60 -9.54
C PHE A 125 -7.13 -12.00 -10.04
N ASP A 126 -7.07 -13.01 -9.16
CA ASP A 126 -7.34 -14.41 -9.49
C ASP A 126 -8.82 -14.65 -9.81
N GLN A 127 -9.75 -14.12 -9.01
CA GLN A 127 -11.20 -14.27 -9.25
C GLN A 127 -11.65 -13.66 -10.58
N ASN A 128 -10.96 -12.61 -11.04
CA ASN A 128 -11.25 -11.95 -12.31
C ASN A 128 -10.36 -12.47 -13.46
N GLN A 129 -9.54 -13.50 -13.22
CA GLN A 129 -8.67 -14.15 -14.20
C GLN A 129 -7.68 -13.19 -14.88
N PHE A 130 -7.17 -12.20 -14.14
CA PHE A 130 -6.03 -11.42 -14.61
C PHE A 130 -4.77 -12.30 -14.60
N THR A 131 -3.82 -11.98 -15.48
CA THR A 131 -2.58 -12.77 -15.64
C THR A 131 -1.32 -11.93 -15.75
N LEU A 132 -1.42 -10.66 -16.15
CA LEU A 132 -0.27 -9.83 -16.44
C LEU A 132 0.28 -9.14 -15.17
N PRO A 133 1.61 -9.12 -14.97
CA PRO A 133 2.28 -8.38 -13.90
C PRO A 133 1.85 -6.92 -13.74
N LEU A 134 1.73 -6.16 -14.84
CA LEU A 134 1.27 -4.78 -14.79
C LEU A 134 -0.18 -4.66 -14.29
N SER A 135 -1.04 -5.64 -14.60
CA SER A 135 -2.40 -5.69 -14.05
C SER A 135 -2.37 -5.86 -12.52
N MET A 136 -1.50 -6.75 -12.02
CA MET A 136 -1.34 -6.96 -10.58
C MET A 136 -0.82 -5.68 -9.89
N LEU A 137 0.16 -4.99 -10.46
CA LEU A 137 0.65 -3.71 -9.93
C LEU A 137 -0.47 -2.67 -9.79
N VAL A 138 -1.27 -2.50 -10.85
CA VAL A 138 -2.41 -1.55 -10.87
C VAL A 138 -3.46 -1.92 -9.84
N ILE A 139 -3.82 -3.21 -9.75
CA ILE A 139 -4.83 -3.70 -8.80
C ILE A 139 -4.32 -3.53 -7.38
N TYR A 140 -3.08 -3.92 -7.11
CA TYR A 140 -2.49 -3.84 -5.79
C TYR A 140 -2.42 -2.39 -5.28
N ASP A 141 -1.91 -1.45 -6.08
CA ASP A 141 -1.89 -0.03 -5.70
C ASP A 141 -3.30 0.53 -5.44
N SER A 142 -4.35 0.03 -6.12
CA SER A 142 -5.73 0.41 -5.78
C SER A 142 -6.18 -0.08 -4.40
N TYR A 143 -5.73 -1.26 -3.98
CA TYR A 143 -5.98 -1.74 -2.62
C TYR A 143 -5.21 -0.94 -1.58
N ILE A 144 -3.99 -0.52 -1.89
CA ILE A 144 -3.20 0.37 -1.05
C ILE A 144 -3.87 1.73 -0.91
N HIS A 145 -4.14 2.40 -2.03
CA HIS A 145 -4.58 3.78 -2.03
C HIS A 145 -6.09 3.95 -1.77
N SER A 146 -6.89 2.90 -1.97
CA SER A 146 -8.36 2.98 -1.87
C SER A 146 -9.02 1.78 -1.18
N GLY A 147 -8.25 0.82 -0.66
CA GLY A 147 -8.74 -0.38 0.01
C GLY A 147 -9.37 -1.42 -0.91
N ARG A 148 -9.58 -1.11 -2.19
CA ARG A 148 -10.19 -1.97 -3.22
C ARG A 148 -10.14 -1.28 -4.60
N ILE A 149 -10.56 -1.98 -5.66
CA ILE A 149 -10.99 -1.34 -6.91
C ILE A 149 -12.29 -0.52 -6.67
N PRO A 150 -12.27 0.82 -6.77
CA PRO A 150 -13.46 1.61 -6.44
C PRO A 150 -14.59 1.39 -7.45
N ARG A 151 -15.76 0.95 -6.97
CA ARG A 151 -16.94 0.68 -7.80
C ARG A 151 -17.38 1.89 -8.62
N LEU A 152 -17.23 3.09 -8.07
CA LEU A 152 -17.55 4.36 -8.76
C LEU A 152 -16.68 4.59 -10.00
N LEU A 153 -15.42 4.13 -9.98
CA LEU A 153 -14.52 4.22 -11.13
C LEU A 153 -14.78 3.07 -12.11
N ARG A 154 -14.94 1.85 -11.59
CA ARG A 154 -15.20 0.66 -12.41
C ARG A 154 -16.42 0.81 -13.32
N LYS A 155 -17.47 1.48 -12.86
CA LYS A 155 -18.70 1.74 -13.64
C LYS A 155 -18.54 2.71 -14.81
N ARG A 156 -17.40 3.39 -14.94
CA ARG A 156 -17.18 4.45 -15.94
C ARG A 156 -16.59 3.93 -17.26
N PHE A 157 -16.40 2.63 -17.41
CA PHE A 157 -15.97 2.00 -18.64
C PHE A 157 -16.62 0.62 -18.83
N GLY A 158 -16.83 0.23 -20.08
CA GLY A 158 -17.63 -0.94 -20.45
C GLY A 158 -16.87 -2.26 -20.51
N GLU A 159 -15.53 -2.24 -20.56
CA GLU A 159 -14.74 -3.46 -20.69
C GLU A 159 -14.96 -4.39 -19.49
N TYR A 160 -15.22 -5.66 -19.75
CA TYR A 160 -15.43 -6.67 -18.72
C TYR A 160 -14.08 -7.19 -18.20
N PRO A 161 -13.98 -7.71 -16.96
CA PRO A 161 -12.78 -8.45 -16.55
C PRO A 161 -12.61 -9.71 -17.43
N PRO A 162 -11.39 -10.27 -17.52
CA PRO A 162 -11.12 -11.51 -18.27
C PRO A 162 -12.05 -12.68 -17.92
N ALA A 163 -12.38 -12.86 -16.63
CA ALA A 163 -13.33 -13.86 -16.16
C ALA A 163 -14.76 -13.74 -16.73
N SER A 164 -15.07 -12.61 -17.38
CA SER A 164 -16.35 -12.36 -18.05
C SER A 164 -16.16 -12.11 -19.55
N GLY A 165 -15.06 -12.58 -20.13
CA GLY A 165 -14.78 -12.54 -21.56
C GLY A 165 -14.26 -11.19 -22.08
N GLY A 166 -13.84 -10.28 -21.20
CA GLY A 166 -13.24 -9.01 -21.62
C GLY A 166 -11.73 -9.09 -21.84
N ASP A 167 -11.18 -8.06 -22.47
CA ASP A 167 -9.73 -7.96 -22.74
C ASP A 167 -8.98 -7.36 -21.55
N GLU A 168 -7.97 -8.08 -21.04
CA GLU A 168 -7.20 -7.71 -19.86
C GLU A 168 -6.51 -6.35 -20.02
N LYS A 169 -5.79 -6.15 -21.13
CA LYS A 169 -5.03 -4.93 -21.38
C LYS A 169 -5.95 -3.72 -21.51
N LYS A 170 -7.07 -3.87 -22.21
CA LYS A 170 -8.09 -2.83 -22.40
C LYS A 170 -8.82 -2.52 -21.10
N TRP A 171 -9.10 -3.51 -20.27
CA TRP A 171 -9.69 -3.30 -18.94
C TRP A 171 -8.76 -2.47 -18.06
N VAL A 172 -7.50 -2.85 -17.97
CA VAL A 172 -6.49 -2.16 -17.15
C VAL A 172 -6.25 -0.74 -17.68
N THR A 173 -6.09 -0.58 -18.99
CA THR A 173 -5.93 0.75 -19.61
C THR A 173 -7.11 1.66 -19.31
N SER A 174 -8.34 1.17 -19.49
CA SER A 174 -9.56 1.92 -19.19
C SER A 174 -9.65 2.30 -17.71
N TYR A 175 -9.30 1.38 -16.81
CA TYR A 175 -9.31 1.64 -15.39
C TYR A 175 -8.27 2.68 -14.98
N VAL A 176 -7.03 2.56 -15.47
CA VAL A 176 -5.93 3.50 -15.22
C VAL A 176 -6.30 4.90 -15.72
N ASP A 177 -6.89 5.02 -16.91
CA ASP A 177 -7.32 6.30 -17.47
C ASP A 177 -8.40 6.96 -16.62
N ILE A 178 -9.45 6.21 -16.25
CA ILE A 178 -10.52 6.72 -15.39
C ILE A 178 -9.99 7.13 -14.01
N ARG A 179 -9.09 6.33 -13.43
CA ARG A 179 -8.48 6.62 -12.12
C ARG A 179 -7.57 7.86 -12.21
N HIS A 180 -6.79 7.99 -13.27
CA HIS A 180 -5.94 9.16 -13.51
C HIS A 180 -6.77 10.44 -13.60
N GLN A 181 -7.85 10.44 -14.40
CA GLN A 181 -8.73 11.61 -14.52
C GLN A 181 -9.43 11.94 -13.19
N TRP A 182 -9.85 10.91 -12.45
CA TRP A 182 -10.48 11.10 -11.14
C TRP A 182 -9.51 11.72 -10.11
N LEU A 183 -8.25 11.27 -10.05
CA LEU A 183 -7.23 11.87 -9.18
C LEU A 183 -6.91 13.30 -9.61
N LYS A 184 -6.68 13.53 -10.91
CA LYS A 184 -6.31 14.83 -11.48
C LYS A 184 -7.34 15.92 -11.15
N TYR A 185 -8.63 15.59 -11.20
CA TYR A 185 -9.73 16.52 -10.97
C TYR A 185 -10.45 16.32 -9.63
N HIS A 186 -9.84 15.58 -8.68
CA HIS A 186 -10.47 15.26 -7.41
C HIS A 186 -10.81 16.53 -6.61
N THR A 187 -11.89 16.56 -5.84
CA THR A 187 -12.22 17.74 -5.01
C THR A 187 -11.20 17.96 -3.90
N ASN A 188 -10.75 16.89 -3.24
CA ASN A 188 -9.62 16.91 -2.31
C ASN A 188 -8.28 17.15 -3.06
N LEU A 189 -7.64 18.29 -2.80
CA LEU A 189 -6.36 18.70 -3.40
C LEU A 189 -5.21 17.74 -3.07
N LEU A 190 -5.21 17.12 -1.88
CA LEU A 190 -4.17 16.16 -1.50
C LEU A 190 -4.20 14.90 -2.39
N LEU A 191 -5.38 14.48 -2.85
CA LEU A 191 -5.47 13.35 -3.78
C LEU A 191 -4.93 13.71 -5.17
N ARG A 192 -5.00 14.99 -5.57
CA ARG A 192 -4.43 15.44 -6.85
C ARG A 192 -2.91 15.32 -6.90
N THR A 193 -2.23 15.41 -5.76
CA THR A 193 -0.77 15.27 -5.73
C THR A 193 -0.31 13.81 -5.92
N THR A 194 -1.23 12.84 -5.84
CA THR A 194 -0.93 11.40 -6.01
C THR A 194 -1.02 10.90 -7.46
N ILE A 195 -1.22 11.81 -8.43
CA ILE A 195 -1.37 11.44 -9.86
C ILE A 195 -0.17 10.67 -10.42
N TYR A 196 1.02 10.84 -9.83
CA TYR A 196 2.26 10.16 -10.22
C TYR A 196 2.12 8.63 -10.23
N ARG A 197 1.25 8.06 -9.38
CA ARG A 197 0.98 6.61 -9.32
C ARG A 197 0.42 6.11 -10.64
N THR A 198 -0.68 6.72 -11.07
CA THR A 198 -1.32 6.39 -12.34
C THR A 198 -0.50 6.82 -13.54
N GLN A 199 0.33 7.86 -13.40
CA GLN A 199 1.25 8.27 -14.46
C GLN A 199 2.30 7.19 -14.74
N CYS A 200 2.89 6.60 -13.70
CA CYS A 200 3.78 5.43 -13.83
C CYS A 200 3.08 4.28 -14.59
N PHE A 201 1.83 3.95 -14.26
CA PHE A 201 1.09 2.89 -14.97
C PHE A 201 0.86 3.23 -16.45
N LYS A 202 0.49 4.48 -16.75
CA LYS A 202 0.32 4.94 -18.14
C LYS A 202 1.61 4.83 -18.94
N GLU A 203 2.75 5.11 -18.32
CA GLU A 203 4.07 4.95 -18.95
C GLU A 203 4.39 3.49 -19.22
N GLN A 204 4.11 2.58 -18.29
CA GLN A 204 4.28 1.13 -18.51
C GLN A 204 3.36 0.59 -19.61
N ILE A 205 2.11 1.06 -19.67
CA ILE A 205 1.15 0.72 -20.74
C ILE A 205 1.67 1.23 -22.09
N ALA A 206 2.10 2.50 -22.15
CA ALA A 206 2.61 3.11 -23.38
C ALA A 206 3.89 2.43 -23.89
N ALA A 207 4.72 1.93 -22.98
CA ALA A 207 5.91 1.15 -23.29
C ALA A 207 5.61 -0.32 -23.63
N ASP A 208 4.35 -0.77 -23.63
CA ASP A 208 3.94 -2.18 -23.74
C ASP A 208 4.69 -3.09 -22.75
N ASN A 209 4.95 -2.61 -21.54
CA ASN A 209 5.67 -3.32 -20.48
C ASN A 209 4.72 -4.13 -19.58
N TRP A 210 3.90 -4.99 -20.18
CA TRP A 210 2.86 -5.72 -19.42
C TRP A 210 3.42 -6.79 -18.49
N LEU A 211 4.60 -7.31 -18.82
CA LEU A 211 5.33 -8.30 -18.02
C LEU A 211 6.22 -7.66 -16.94
N LEU A 212 6.35 -6.32 -16.92
CA LEU A 212 7.26 -5.60 -16.03
C LEU A 212 8.74 -6.02 -16.18
N ASP A 213 9.13 -6.45 -17.37
CA ASP A 213 10.49 -6.93 -17.69
C ASP A 213 11.38 -5.86 -18.32
N LYS A 214 10.81 -4.71 -18.71
CA LYS A 214 11.57 -3.52 -19.17
C LYS A 214 11.94 -2.67 -17.96
N LEU A 215 13.18 -2.81 -17.50
CA LEU A 215 13.74 -2.13 -16.33
C LEU A 215 14.70 -0.98 -16.73
N PRO A 216 14.88 0.04 -15.87
CA PRO A 216 14.16 0.25 -14.60
C PRO A 216 12.72 0.74 -14.80
N ILE A 217 11.85 0.45 -13.83
CA ILE A 217 10.55 1.13 -13.73
C ILE A 217 10.78 2.48 -13.04
N MET A 218 10.41 3.58 -13.71
CA MET A 218 10.45 4.93 -13.12
C MET A 218 9.21 5.17 -12.25
N ALA A 219 9.33 4.95 -10.94
CA ALA A 219 8.27 5.19 -9.98
C ALA A 219 8.50 6.55 -9.29
N HIS A 220 7.66 7.55 -9.54
CA HIS A 220 7.75 8.88 -8.90
C HIS A 220 9.16 9.51 -8.93
N GLY A 221 9.90 9.33 -10.03
CA GLY A 221 11.27 9.84 -10.19
C GLY A 221 12.37 8.95 -9.60
N ILE A 222 12.03 7.77 -9.09
CA ILE A 222 12.96 6.78 -8.56
C ILE A 222 13.02 5.58 -9.50
N GLU A 223 14.23 5.14 -9.83
CA GLU A 223 14.47 3.91 -10.60
C GLU A 223 14.27 2.67 -9.73
N VAL A 224 13.49 1.70 -10.21
CA VAL A 224 13.28 0.40 -9.55
C VAL A 224 13.75 -0.73 -10.47
N PHE A 225 14.66 -1.57 -9.98
CA PHE A 225 15.37 -2.62 -10.74
C PHE A 225 15.10 -4.07 -10.28
N TRP A 226 14.32 -4.24 -9.22
CA TRP A 226 14.29 -5.44 -8.37
C TRP A 226 14.02 -6.75 -9.13
#